data_AF-A0A3A0EWG7-F1
#
_entry.id   AF-A0A3A0EWG7-F1
#
_cell.length_a   1.000
_cell.length_b   1.000
_cell.length_c   1.000
_cell.angle_alpha   90.00
_cell.angle_beta   90.00
_cell.angle_gamma   90.00
#
_symmetry.space_group_name_H-M   'P 1'
#
loop_
_entity.id
_entity.type
_entity.pdbx_description
1 polymer ?
#
loop_
_entity_poly.entity_id
_entity_poly.type
_entity_poly.pdbx_seq_one_letter_code
_entity_poly.pdbx_strand_id
1 'polypeptide(L)'
;MPRESPKKSVASLQLRGPTSARSWRAAVWRRSVRADRRLAARAAKLMRETFGGRAILDALAHRYRHRRLPARHELRRNSMSTGMASYVLIALVTGALGAIHVPINGALGARIQSTAVATFTFYGVAFLIIACVTLLTTERESIRQLGRVPVWLYLVPGIISVVVVASGTFLMPRLGAVNVFVITVFAQTLVRVAISHYGWLASPVDPISAPKLAGAIMVAVGAVLVVRS
;
A
#
# COMPACT_ATOMS: atom_id res chain seq x y z
N MET A 1 -56.33 1.76 -41.08
CA MET A 1 -55.55 0.53 -40.81
C MET A 1 -54.07 0.89 -40.67
N PRO A 2 -53.47 0.89 -39.47
CA PRO A 2 -52.03 1.02 -39.31
C PRO A 2 -51.36 -0.36 -39.25
N ARG A 3 -50.20 -0.49 -39.91
CA ARG A 3 -49.34 -1.69 -39.88
C ARG A 3 -48.53 -1.72 -38.59
N GLU A 4 -48.72 -2.76 -37.77
CA GLU A 4 -47.84 -3.09 -36.65
C GLU A 4 -46.49 -3.63 -37.14
N SER A 5 -45.40 -3.16 -36.53
CA SER A 5 -44.05 -3.69 -36.70
C SER A 5 -43.69 -4.60 -35.50
N PRO A 6 -43.01 -5.74 -35.71
CA PRO A 6 -42.71 -6.66 -34.62
C PRO A 6 -41.49 -6.19 -33.82
N LYS A 7 -41.72 -5.85 -32.54
CA LYS A 7 -40.68 -5.64 -31.53
C LYS A 7 -39.83 -6.92 -31.40
N LYS A 8 -38.61 -6.90 -31.94
CA LYS A 8 -37.59 -7.91 -31.58
C LYS A 8 -37.11 -7.63 -30.16
N SER A 9 -37.46 -8.54 -29.26
CA SER A 9 -36.99 -8.64 -27.88
C SER A 9 -35.46 -8.62 -27.82
N VAL A 10 -34.88 -7.58 -27.19
CA VAL A 10 -33.43 -7.43 -26.95
C VAL A 10 -33.04 -8.06 -25.59
N ALA A 11 -33.74 -9.11 -25.16
CA ALA A 11 -33.64 -9.62 -23.78
C ALA A 11 -32.73 -10.84 -23.56
N SER A 12 -31.85 -11.24 -24.50
CA SER A 12 -31.07 -12.49 -24.29
C SER A 12 -29.62 -12.49 -24.79
N LEU A 13 -28.85 -11.43 -24.49
CA LEU A 13 -27.38 -11.47 -24.57
C LEU A 13 -26.73 -10.98 -23.27
N GLN A 14 -27.07 -11.65 -22.16
CA GLN A 14 -26.25 -11.59 -20.95
C GLN A 14 -25.00 -12.46 -21.13
N LEU A 15 -23.90 -11.84 -21.55
CA LEU A 15 -22.56 -12.37 -21.34
C LEU A 15 -22.30 -12.42 -19.82
N ARG A 16 -22.51 -13.58 -19.21
CA ARG A 16 -22.23 -13.81 -17.78
C ARG A 16 -20.73 -13.76 -17.51
N GLY A 17 -20.23 -12.58 -17.13
CA GLY A 17 -18.91 -12.42 -16.54
C GLY A 17 -18.83 -13.02 -15.13
N PRO A 18 -17.61 -13.30 -14.60
CA PRO A 18 -17.44 -13.89 -13.27
C PRO A 18 -18.01 -12.95 -12.19
N THR A 19 -18.94 -13.44 -11.37
CA THR A 19 -19.75 -12.64 -10.43
C THR A 19 -19.03 -12.25 -9.14
N SER A 20 -17.76 -12.59 -8.97
CA SER A 20 -16.97 -12.23 -7.78
C SER A 20 -15.47 -12.13 -8.05
N ALA A 21 -14.77 -11.30 -7.27
CA ALA A 21 -13.31 -11.12 -7.37
C ALA A 21 -12.52 -12.44 -7.21
N ARG A 22 -13.05 -13.42 -6.45
CA ARG A 22 -12.45 -14.78 -6.34
C ARG A 22 -12.61 -15.58 -7.62
N SER A 23 -13.78 -15.50 -8.26
CA SER A 23 -14.05 -16.18 -9.53
C SER A 23 -13.23 -15.62 -10.70
N TRP A 24 -12.95 -14.31 -10.69
CA TRP A 24 -12.11 -13.65 -11.69
C TRP A 24 -10.64 -14.07 -11.55
N ARG A 25 -10.08 -14.06 -10.33
CA ARG A 25 -8.71 -14.52 -10.05
C ARG A 25 -8.52 -16.00 -10.41
N ALA A 26 -9.49 -16.85 -10.09
CA ALA A 26 -9.43 -18.27 -10.44
C ALA A 26 -9.51 -18.51 -11.96
N ALA A 27 -10.30 -17.70 -12.69
CA ALA A 27 -10.39 -17.78 -14.15
C ALA A 27 -9.10 -17.31 -14.84
N VAL A 28 -8.50 -16.22 -14.37
CA VAL A 28 -7.22 -15.69 -14.88
C VAL A 28 -6.09 -16.67 -14.60
N TRP A 29 -5.99 -17.19 -13.37
CA TRP A 29 -5.02 -18.23 -13.01
C TRP A 29 -5.18 -19.48 -13.88
N ARG A 30 -6.41 -19.95 -14.11
CA ARG A 30 -6.65 -21.12 -14.98
C ARG A 30 -6.29 -20.84 -16.45
N ARG A 31 -6.34 -19.58 -16.90
CA ARG A 31 -5.91 -19.19 -18.26
C ARG A 31 -4.39 -19.11 -18.35
N SER A 32 -3.70 -18.50 -17.38
CA SER A 32 -2.23 -18.41 -17.38
C SER A 32 -1.58 -19.79 -17.30
N VAL A 33 -2.06 -20.66 -16.41
CA VAL A 33 -1.54 -22.04 -16.28
C VAL A 33 -1.75 -22.88 -17.55
N ARG A 34 -2.85 -22.67 -18.29
CA ARG A 34 -3.11 -23.36 -19.57
C ARG A 34 -2.27 -22.80 -20.72
N ALA A 35 -1.99 -21.50 -20.72
CA ALA A 35 -1.09 -20.88 -21.69
C ALA A 35 0.35 -21.38 -21.50
N ASP A 36 0.83 -21.46 -20.25
CA ASP A 36 2.16 -21.99 -19.91
C ASP A 36 2.34 -23.45 -20.33
N ARG A 37 1.33 -24.31 -20.13
CA ARG A 37 1.41 -25.72 -20.55
C ARG A 37 1.50 -25.88 -22.07
N ARG A 38 0.83 -25.01 -22.85
CA ARG A 38 0.89 -25.04 -24.32
C ARG A 38 2.21 -24.49 -24.85
N LEU A 39 2.75 -23.45 -24.22
CA LEU A 39 4.07 -22.90 -24.52
C LEU A 39 5.18 -23.90 -24.19
N ALA A 40 5.12 -24.54 -23.02
CA ALA A 40 6.07 -25.59 -22.63
C ALA A 40 6.01 -26.81 -23.56
N ALA A 41 4.81 -27.24 -23.97
CA ALA A 41 4.65 -28.34 -24.93
C ALA A 41 5.18 -27.99 -26.32
N ARG A 42 4.97 -26.74 -26.79
CA ARG A 42 5.51 -26.24 -28.05
C ARG A 42 7.04 -26.10 -28.01
N ALA A 43 7.60 -25.53 -26.94
CA ALA A 43 9.04 -25.43 -26.76
C ALA A 43 9.70 -26.81 -26.69
N ALA A 44 9.08 -27.78 -26.01
CA ALA A 44 9.57 -29.16 -25.97
C ALA A 44 9.44 -29.89 -27.31
N LYS A 45 8.46 -29.53 -28.16
CA LYS A 45 8.34 -30.04 -29.53
C LYS A 45 9.42 -29.45 -30.44
N LEU A 46 9.59 -28.12 -30.41
CA LEU A 46 10.64 -27.40 -31.14
C LEU A 46 12.05 -27.86 -30.74
N MET A 47 12.35 -28.00 -29.45
CA MET A 47 13.66 -28.53 -29.01
C MET A 47 13.92 -29.96 -29.49
N ARG A 48 12.88 -30.79 -29.63
CA ARG A 48 13.00 -32.16 -30.18
C ARG A 48 13.27 -32.16 -31.68
N GLU A 49 12.67 -31.25 -32.42
CA GLU A 49 12.79 -31.15 -33.87
C GLU A 49 14.09 -30.44 -34.31
N THR A 50 14.58 -29.46 -33.54
CA THR A 50 15.75 -28.64 -33.93
C THR A 50 17.10 -29.22 -33.52
N PHE A 51 17.19 -29.97 -32.40
CA PHE A 51 18.50 -30.39 -31.85
C PHE A 51 18.85 -31.87 -32.02
N GLY A 52 18.02 -32.68 -32.71
CA GLY A 52 18.37 -34.04 -33.15
C GLY A 52 18.88 -35.01 -32.08
N GLY A 53 18.72 -34.72 -30.78
CA GLY A 53 19.50 -35.35 -29.73
C GLY A 53 18.63 -35.83 -28.58
N ARG A 54 18.21 -37.10 -28.61
CA ARG A 54 17.74 -37.81 -27.42
C ARG A 54 18.74 -37.64 -26.27
N ALA A 55 20.04 -37.65 -26.57
CA ALA A 55 21.13 -37.44 -25.61
C ALA A 55 21.09 -36.10 -24.86
N ILE A 56 20.75 -34.97 -25.51
CA ILE A 56 20.65 -33.66 -24.83
C ILE A 56 19.40 -33.61 -23.96
N LEU A 57 18.29 -34.16 -24.45
CA LEU A 57 17.05 -34.27 -23.66
C LEU A 57 17.21 -35.21 -22.48
N ASP A 58 17.94 -36.32 -22.62
CA ASP A 58 18.24 -37.28 -21.56
C ASP A 58 19.23 -36.69 -20.55
N ALA A 59 20.24 -35.94 -20.99
CA ALA A 59 21.16 -35.22 -20.11
C ALA A 59 20.47 -34.10 -19.32
N LEU A 60 19.55 -33.36 -19.95
CA LEU A 60 18.72 -32.36 -19.28
C LEU A 60 17.69 -33.02 -18.35
N ALA A 61 17.08 -34.13 -18.75
CA ALA A 61 16.17 -34.91 -17.92
C ALA A 61 16.88 -35.52 -16.72
N HIS A 62 18.11 -36.01 -16.87
CA HIS A 62 18.95 -36.50 -15.79
C HIS A 62 19.30 -35.38 -14.80
N ARG A 63 19.71 -34.19 -15.29
CA ARG A 63 19.95 -33.01 -14.44
C ARG A 63 18.69 -32.53 -13.71
N TYR A 64 17.52 -32.61 -14.32
CA TYR A 64 16.26 -32.23 -13.69
C TYR A 64 15.73 -33.29 -12.72
N ARG A 65 15.96 -34.59 -12.98
CA ARG A 65 15.49 -35.72 -12.16
C ARG A 65 16.08 -35.71 -10.75
N HIS A 66 17.28 -35.17 -10.59
CA HIS A 66 17.95 -35.07 -9.28
C HIS A 66 17.87 -33.69 -8.62
N ARG A 67 17.39 -32.66 -9.34
CA ARG A 67 17.18 -31.33 -8.76
C ARG A 67 15.87 -31.36 -7.98
N ARG A 68 15.95 -31.60 -6.66
CA ARG A 68 14.82 -31.37 -5.75
C ARG A 68 14.39 -29.92 -5.90
N LEU A 69 13.33 -29.68 -6.67
CA LEU A 69 12.67 -28.39 -6.68
C LEU A 69 12.21 -28.12 -5.24
N PRO A 70 12.58 -26.99 -4.63
CA PRO A 70 12.15 -26.68 -3.27
C PRO A 70 10.63 -26.80 -3.21
N ALA A 71 10.13 -27.41 -2.14
CA ALA A 71 8.71 -27.68 -2.02
C ALA A 71 7.94 -26.36 -2.17
N ARG A 72 6.74 -26.37 -2.77
CA ARG A 72 5.96 -25.12 -2.99
C ARG A 72 5.79 -24.29 -1.70
N HIS A 73 5.81 -24.95 -0.54
CA HIS A 73 5.75 -24.34 0.77
C HIS A 73 7.01 -23.53 1.12
N GLU A 74 8.19 -23.99 0.70
CA GLU A 74 9.49 -23.31 0.92
C GLU A 74 9.64 -22.09 0.02
N LEU A 75 9.26 -22.20 -1.27
CA LEU A 75 9.24 -21.05 -2.19
C LEU A 75 8.30 -19.94 -1.69
N ARG A 76 7.12 -20.34 -1.21
CA ARG A 76 6.13 -19.41 -0.65
C ARG A 76 6.57 -18.82 0.69
N ARG A 77 7.21 -19.61 1.56
CA ARG A 77 7.76 -19.16 2.84
C ARG A 77 8.89 -18.14 2.64
N ASN A 78 9.82 -18.41 1.72
CA ASN A 78 10.94 -17.50 1.44
C ASN A 78 10.48 -16.20 0.75
N SER A 79 9.53 -16.28 -0.18
CA SER A 79 8.96 -15.08 -0.80
C SER A 79 8.18 -14.23 0.21
N MET A 80 7.45 -14.85 1.14
CA MET A 80 6.74 -14.14 2.20
C MET A 80 7.67 -13.55 3.26
N SER A 81 8.74 -14.24 3.67
CA SER A 81 9.68 -13.73 4.66
C SER A 81 10.49 -12.56 4.13
N THR A 82 10.95 -12.62 2.87
CA THR A 82 11.69 -11.53 2.24
C THR A 82 10.80 -10.31 2.01
N GLY A 83 9.52 -10.52 1.65
CA GLY A 83 8.54 -9.44 1.53
C GLY A 83 8.18 -8.79 2.87
N MET A 84 8.01 -9.58 3.93
CA MET A 84 7.71 -9.03 5.26
C MET A 84 8.88 -8.24 5.82
N ALA A 85 10.11 -8.74 5.66
CA ALA A 85 11.31 -8.05 6.10
C ALA A 85 11.48 -6.69 5.40
N SER A 86 11.21 -6.61 4.10
CA SER A 86 11.28 -5.33 3.38
C SER A 86 10.20 -4.35 3.83
N TYR A 87 8.97 -4.80 4.11
CA TYR A 87 7.92 -3.92 4.67
C TYR A 87 8.29 -3.38 6.06
N VAL A 88 8.85 -4.23 6.93
CA VAL A 88 9.33 -3.81 8.24
C VAL A 88 10.46 -2.79 8.10
N LEU A 89 11.43 -3.03 7.21
CA LEU A 89 12.51 -2.09 6.96
C LEU A 89 12.00 -0.72 6.47
N ILE A 90 11.06 -0.72 5.52
CA ILE A 90 10.43 0.52 5.04
C ILE A 90 9.73 1.24 6.19
N ALA A 91 8.97 0.52 7.03
CA ALA A 91 8.29 1.10 8.18
C ALA A 91 9.27 1.71 9.20
N LEU A 92 10.41 1.05 9.45
CA LEU A 92 11.47 1.58 10.33
C LEU A 92 12.09 2.86 9.75
N VAL A 93 12.42 2.87 8.46
CA VAL A 93 12.96 4.05 7.78
C VAL A 93 11.94 5.19 7.80
N THR A 94 10.67 4.93 7.50
CA THR A 94 9.61 5.93 7.60
C THR A 94 9.47 6.48 9.01
N GLY A 95 9.55 5.63 10.04
CA GLY A 95 9.54 6.05 11.43
C GLY A 95 10.71 6.96 11.79
N ALA A 96 11.93 6.60 11.36
CA ALA A 96 13.13 7.39 11.58
C ALA A 96 13.05 8.75 10.88
N LEU A 97 12.65 8.79 9.60
CA LEU A 97 12.44 10.03 8.86
C LEU A 97 11.31 10.88 9.47
N GLY A 98 10.27 10.22 10.00
CA GLY A 98 9.21 10.81 10.79
C GLY A 98 9.73 11.56 12.01
N ALA A 99 10.59 10.91 12.78
CA ALA A 99 11.21 11.46 13.98
C ALA A 99 12.16 12.63 13.68
N ILE A 100 12.79 12.67 12.49
CA ILE A 100 13.75 13.70 12.10
C ILE A 100 13.06 14.98 11.59
N HIS A 101 11.99 14.87 10.80
CA HIS A 101 11.45 16.05 10.12
C HIS A 101 10.75 17.03 11.06
N VAL A 102 10.07 16.54 12.11
CA VAL A 102 9.37 17.41 13.07
C VAL A 102 10.35 18.34 13.80
N PRO A 103 11.49 17.86 14.36
CA PRO A 103 12.52 18.73 14.93
C PRO A 103 13.09 19.73 13.94
N ILE A 104 13.39 19.32 12.71
CA ILE A 104 13.94 20.22 11.69
C ILE A 104 12.95 21.34 11.38
N ASN A 105 11.67 21.01 11.19
CA ASN A 105 10.65 22.01 10.89
C ASN A 105 10.37 22.93 12.09
N GLY A 106 10.31 22.37 13.30
CA GLY A 106 10.21 23.13 14.55
C GLY A 106 11.38 24.09 14.76
N ALA A 107 12.61 23.64 14.50
CA ALA A 107 13.80 24.47 14.57
C ALA A 107 13.79 25.60 13.53
N LEU A 108 13.31 25.35 12.31
CA LEU A 108 13.10 26.38 11.30
C LEU A 108 12.10 27.43 11.81
N GLY A 109 10.94 26.98 12.31
CA GLY A 109 9.89 27.85 12.87
C GLY A 109 10.38 28.72 14.02
N ALA A 110 11.23 28.17 14.90
CA ALA A 110 11.88 28.92 15.96
C ALA A 110 12.89 29.94 15.42
N ARG A 111 13.72 29.60 14.43
CA ARG A 111 14.73 30.53 13.89
C ARG A 111 14.12 31.73 13.17
N ILE A 112 13.05 31.52 12.41
CA ILE A 112 12.37 32.58 11.66
C ILE A 112 11.22 33.23 12.45
N GLN A 113 11.00 32.80 13.70
CA GLN A 113 9.94 33.27 14.58
C GLN A 113 8.53 33.21 13.95
N SER A 114 8.30 32.23 13.07
CA SER A 114 7.01 32.07 12.37
C SER A 114 6.73 30.60 12.02
N THR A 115 5.81 30.00 12.77
CA THR A 115 5.27 28.66 12.50
C THR A 115 4.63 28.57 11.12
N ALA A 116 3.91 29.63 10.72
CA ALA A 116 3.21 29.68 9.44
C ALA A 116 4.19 29.64 8.26
N VAL A 117 5.24 30.48 8.29
CA VAL A 117 6.26 30.53 7.23
C VAL A 117 7.07 29.23 7.18
N ALA A 118 7.42 28.63 8.31
CA ALA A 118 8.15 27.37 8.33
C ALA A 118 7.31 26.22 7.73
N THR A 119 6.04 26.15 8.12
CA THR A 119 5.10 25.15 7.59
C THR A 119 4.86 25.35 6.09
N PHE A 120 4.68 26.60 5.65
CA PHE A 120 4.55 26.94 4.23
C PHE A 120 5.77 26.49 3.42
N THR A 121 6.98 26.82 3.88
CA THR A 121 8.23 26.42 3.21
C THR A 121 8.38 24.90 3.16
N PHE A 122 8.08 24.20 4.25
CA PHE A 122 8.09 22.73 4.31
C PHE A 122 7.17 22.11 3.24
N TYR A 123 5.92 22.56 3.17
CA TYR A 123 4.99 22.07 2.16
C TYR A 123 5.35 22.51 0.74
N GLY A 124 5.90 23.70 0.57
CA GLY A 124 6.35 24.20 -0.73
C GLY A 124 7.45 23.32 -1.33
N VAL A 125 8.49 23.01 -0.56
CA VAL A 125 9.56 22.10 -0.99
C VAL A 125 9.03 20.69 -1.26
N ALA A 126 8.19 20.15 -0.36
CA ALA A 126 7.60 18.83 -0.55
C ALA A 126 6.73 18.75 -1.81
N PHE A 127 5.90 19.77 -2.06
CA PHE A 127 5.05 19.87 -3.24
C PHE A 127 5.88 19.89 -4.52
N LEU A 128 6.95 20.70 -4.59
CA LEU A 128 7.81 20.78 -5.78
C LEU A 128 8.47 19.43 -6.11
N ILE A 129 8.98 18.72 -5.10
CA ILE A 129 9.59 17.40 -5.29
C ILE A 129 8.55 16.40 -5.81
N ILE A 130 7.37 16.34 -5.18
CA ILE A 130 6.30 15.41 -5.57
C ILE A 130 5.77 15.75 -6.97
N ALA A 131 5.60 17.03 -7.28
CA ALA A 131 5.17 17.50 -8.60
C ALA A 131 6.18 17.08 -9.68
N CYS A 132 7.48 17.29 -9.44
CA CYS A 132 8.54 16.87 -10.35
C CYS A 132 8.49 15.36 -10.62
N VAL A 133 8.46 14.53 -9.57
CA VAL A 133 8.36 13.07 -9.70
C VAL A 133 7.11 12.68 -10.49
N THR A 134 5.96 13.26 -10.17
CA THR A 134 4.68 12.95 -10.84
C THR A 134 4.69 13.31 -12.33
N LEU A 135 5.32 14.43 -12.70
CA LEU A 135 5.46 14.84 -14.10
C LEU A 135 6.42 13.93 -14.87
N LEU A 136 7.48 13.43 -14.21
CA LEU A 136 8.45 12.53 -14.82
C LEU A 136 7.94 11.09 -14.97
N THR A 137 7.09 10.61 -14.05
CA THR A 137 6.54 9.24 -14.10
C THR A 137 5.34 9.07 -15.03
N THR A 138 4.83 10.15 -15.63
CA THR A 138 3.72 10.12 -16.61
C THR A 138 2.45 9.44 -16.08
N GLU A 139 2.10 9.69 -14.82
CA GLU A 139 0.87 9.24 -14.14
C GLU A 139 -0.40 9.96 -14.65
N ARG A 140 -0.50 10.20 -15.96
CA ARG A 140 -1.53 11.03 -16.60
C ARG A 140 -2.94 10.48 -16.38
N GLU A 141 -3.09 9.16 -16.37
CA GLU A 141 -4.39 8.52 -16.13
C GLU A 141 -4.82 8.69 -14.67
N SER A 142 -3.90 8.51 -13.71
CA SER A 142 -4.14 8.72 -12.28
C SER A 142 -4.56 10.18 -12.00
N ILE A 143 -3.93 11.16 -12.65
CA ILE A 143 -4.32 12.58 -12.55
C ILE A 143 -5.73 12.81 -13.10
N ARG A 144 -6.08 12.21 -14.24
CA ARG A 144 -7.43 12.32 -14.83
C ARG A 144 -8.52 11.75 -13.92
N GLN A 145 -8.20 10.70 -13.17
CA GLN A 145 -9.12 10.10 -12.21
C GLN A 145 -9.41 11.01 -11.01
N LEU A 146 -8.55 11.99 -10.72
CA LEU A 146 -8.76 12.93 -9.62
C LEU A 146 -10.05 13.76 -9.81
N GLY A 147 -10.43 14.06 -11.06
CA GLY A 147 -11.70 14.73 -11.37
C GLY A 147 -12.96 13.87 -11.15
N ARG A 148 -12.79 12.58 -10.85
CA ARG A 148 -13.90 11.63 -10.64
C ARG A 148 -14.06 11.20 -9.18
N VAL A 149 -13.12 11.55 -8.31
CA VAL A 149 -13.19 11.20 -6.88
C VAL A 149 -13.83 12.34 -6.08
N PRO A 150 -14.57 12.04 -5.01
CA PRO A 150 -15.12 13.07 -4.12
C PRO A 150 -14.03 14.00 -3.57
N VAL A 151 -14.29 15.32 -3.65
CA VAL A 151 -13.33 16.39 -3.25
C VAL A 151 -12.79 16.23 -1.83
N TRP A 152 -13.64 15.76 -0.91
CA TRP A 152 -13.27 15.59 0.49
C TRP A 152 -12.12 14.60 0.71
N LEU A 153 -11.91 13.64 -0.21
CA LEU A 153 -10.85 12.62 -0.09
C LEU A 153 -9.44 13.20 -0.17
N TYR A 154 -9.26 14.36 -0.80
CA TYR A 154 -7.97 15.05 -0.85
C TYR A 154 -7.99 16.36 -0.05
N LEU A 155 -9.13 17.05 0.04
CA LEU A 155 -9.24 18.31 0.75
C LEU A 155 -9.13 18.14 2.27
N VAL A 156 -9.89 17.21 2.85
CA VAL A 156 -9.93 17.01 4.31
C VAL A 156 -8.57 16.53 4.85
N PRO A 157 -7.93 15.50 4.27
CA PRO A 157 -6.59 15.10 4.70
C PRO A 157 -5.55 16.21 4.52
N GLY A 158 -5.68 17.04 3.47
CA GLY A 158 -4.81 18.21 3.26
C GLY A 158 -4.92 19.22 4.41
N ILE A 159 -6.14 19.60 4.79
CA ILE A 159 -6.38 20.52 5.91
C ILE A 159 -5.86 19.93 7.23
N ILE A 160 -6.18 18.66 7.50
CA ILE A 160 -5.69 17.96 8.70
C ILE A 160 -4.16 17.95 8.73
N SER A 161 -3.51 17.69 7.59
CA SER A 161 -2.06 17.66 7.47
C SER A 161 -1.44 19.00 7.87
N VAL A 162 -1.96 20.11 7.34
CA VAL A 162 -1.47 21.46 7.68
C VAL A 162 -1.58 21.71 9.18
N VAL A 163 -2.72 21.36 9.82
CA VAL A 163 -2.91 21.50 11.26
C VAL A 163 -1.92 20.65 12.05
N VAL A 164 -1.72 19.39 11.66
CA VAL A 164 -0.80 18.47 12.34
C VAL A 164 0.64 18.98 12.27
N VAL A 165 1.11 19.38 11.08
CA VAL A 165 2.48 19.86 10.90
C VAL A 165 2.70 21.21 11.57
N ALA A 166 1.75 22.15 11.45
CA ALA A 166 1.84 23.45 12.13
C ALA A 166 1.86 23.28 13.65
N SER A 167 1.01 22.40 14.20
CA SER A 167 0.99 22.10 15.63
C SER A 167 2.31 21.49 16.08
N GLY A 168 2.87 20.53 15.33
CA GLY A 168 4.18 19.94 15.63
C GLY A 168 5.29 20.99 15.63
N THR A 169 5.33 21.87 14.62
CA THR A 169 6.30 22.98 14.53
C THR A 169 6.16 23.98 15.67
N PHE A 170 4.93 24.29 16.07
CA PHE A 170 4.65 25.18 17.19
C PHE A 170 5.00 24.57 18.55
N LEU A 171 4.66 23.29 18.76
CA LEU A 171 4.86 22.60 20.02
C LEU A 171 6.31 22.14 20.23
N MET A 172 7.06 21.89 19.14
CA MET A 172 8.43 21.35 19.21
C MET A 172 9.36 22.19 20.10
N PRO A 173 9.47 23.53 19.96
CA PRO A 173 10.31 24.34 20.85
C PRO A 173 9.81 24.46 22.30
N ARG A 174 8.55 24.08 22.57
CA ARG A 174 7.88 24.26 23.87
C ARG A 174 7.88 22.99 24.71
N LEU A 175 7.64 21.85 24.07
CA LEU A 175 7.52 20.55 24.74
C LEU A 175 8.77 19.68 24.51
N GLY A 176 9.60 20.00 23.52
CA GLY A 176 10.71 19.14 23.09
C GLY A 176 10.25 17.99 22.19
N ALA A 177 11.19 17.44 21.42
CA ALA A 177 10.90 16.46 20.37
C ALA A 177 10.24 15.18 20.90
N VAL A 178 10.75 14.69 22.02
CA VAL A 178 10.30 13.42 22.62
C VAL A 178 8.85 13.53 23.09
N ASN A 179 8.50 14.60 23.81
CA ASN A 179 7.14 14.80 24.31
C ASN A 179 6.13 14.98 23.18
N VAL A 180 6.45 15.79 22.16
CA VAL A 180 5.59 15.95 20.98
C VAL A 180 5.34 14.62 20.29
N PHE A 181 6.40 13.82 20.07
CA PHE A 181 6.28 12.52 19.42
C PHE A 181 5.38 11.57 20.22
N VAL A 182 5.65 11.42 21.52
CA VAL A 182 4.99 10.42 22.36
C VAL A 182 3.52 10.75 22.60
N ILE A 183 3.19 12.03 22.87
CA ILE A 183 1.79 12.48 22.99
C ILE A 183 1.03 12.25 21.67
N THR A 184 1.66 12.56 20.54
CA THR A 184 1.05 12.40 19.22
C THR A 184 0.79 10.93 18.89
N VAL A 185 1.75 10.04 19.14
CA VAL A 185 1.60 8.60 18.90
C VAL A 185 0.52 8.00 19.80
N PHE A 186 0.43 8.44 21.04
CA PHE A 186 -0.65 8.03 21.95
C PHE A 186 -2.03 8.43 21.39
N ALA A 187 -2.22 9.70 21.04
CA ALA A 187 -3.48 10.18 20.46
C ALA A 187 -3.83 9.46 19.15
N GLN A 188 -2.84 9.27 18.27
CA GLN A 188 -3.01 8.53 17.01
C GLN A 188 -3.44 7.08 17.25
N THR A 189 -2.86 6.41 18.24
CA THR A 189 -3.22 5.03 18.61
C THR A 189 -4.69 4.94 19.00
N LEU A 190 -5.16 5.84 19.88
CA LEU A 190 -6.56 5.85 20.32
C LEU A 190 -7.52 6.08 19.15
N VAL A 191 -7.24 7.09 18.31
CA VAL A 191 -8.09 7.43 17.16
C VAL A 191 -8.10 6.30 16.14
N ARG A 192 -6.96 5.66 15.86
CA ARG A 192 -6.87 4.54 14.92
C ARG A 192 -7.64 3.31 15.41
N VAL A 193 -7.56 3.00 16.71
CA VAL A 193 -8.36 1.92 17.33
C VAL A 193 -9.85 2.21 17.21
N ALA A 194 -10.28 3.46 17.44
CA ALA A 194 -11.68 3.84 17.25
C ALA A 194 -12.12 3.69 15.78
N ILE A 195 -11.33 4.21 14.83
CA ILE A 195 -11.60 4.11 13.38
C ILE A 195 -11.72 2.64 12.96
N SER A 196 -10.79 1.78 13.39
CA SER A 196 -10.80 0.37 13.02
C SER A 196 -11.93 -0.40 13.68
N HIS A 197 -12.28 -0.07 14.93
CA HIS A 197 -13.36 -0.74 15.66
C HIS A 197 -14.72 -0.48 15.03
N TYR A 198 -15.00 0.77 14.65
CA TYR A 198 -16.28 1.16 14.04
C TYR A 198 -16.30 1.04 12.51
N GLY A 199 -15.18 0.71 11.87
CA GLY A 199 -15.07 0.64 10.41
C GLY A 199 -15.22 2.00 9.71
N TRP A 200 -14.89 3.09 10.41
CA TRP A 200 -14.95 4.44 9.82
C TRP A 200 -13.97 4.58 8.65
N LEU A 201 -14.25 5.50 7.73
CA LEU A 201 -13.41 5.81 6.56
C LEU A 201 -13.13 4.59 5.65
N ALA A 202 -14.09 3.65 5.56
CA ALA A 202 -13.94 2.38 4.85
C ALA A 202 -12.75 1.52 5.34
N SER A 203 -12.34 1.71 6.60
CA SER A 203 -11.34 0.87 7.26
C SER A 203 -11.91 -0.53 7.48
N PRO A 204 -11.11 -1.61 7.31
CA PRO A 204 -11.52 -2.95 7.72
C PRO A 204 -11.96 -2.94 9.18
N VAL A 205 -13.17 -3.46 9.46
CA VAL A 205 -13.66 -3.61 10.82
C VAL A 205 -12.76 -4.59 11.55
N ASP A 206 -12.11 -4.09 12.59
CA ASP A 206 -11.14 -4.84 13.36
C ASP A 206 -11.49 -4.70 14.85
N PRO A 207 -12.24 -5.67 15.42
CA PRO A 207 -12.74 -5.60 16.77
C PRO A 207 -11.62 -5.36 17.80
N ILE A 208 -11.96 -4.63 18.86
CA ILE A 208 -11.05 -4.45 20.00
C ILE A 208 -10.93 -5.82 20.69
N SER A 209 -9.69 -6.31 20.75
CA SER A 209 -9.34 -7.53 21.47
C SER A 209 -8.54 -7.17 22.73
N ALA A 210 -8.54 -8.06 23.73
CA ALA A 210 -7.80 -7.84 24.97
C ALA A 210 -6.30 -7.52 24.74
N PRO A 211 -5.57 -8.17 23.81
CA PRO A 211 -4.18 -7.80 23.52
C PRO A 211 -4.02 -6.38 22.97
N LYS A 212 -4.95 -5.90 22.13
CA LYS A 212 -4.88 -4.53 21.59
C LYS A 212 -5.14 -3.49 22.67
N LEU A 213 -6.11 -3.76 23.54
CA LEU A 213 -6.40 -2.89 24.65
C LEU A 213 -5.20 -2.80 25.61
N ALA A 214 -4.59 -3.95 25.94
CA ALA A 214 -3.35 -3.98 26.72
C ALA A 214 -2.21 -3.20 26.04
N GLY A 215 -2.02 -3.36 24.73
CA GLY A 215 -1.03 -2.60 23.96
C GLY A 215 -1.29 -1.09 23.98
N ALA A 216 -2.55 -0.66 23.80
CA ALA A 216 -2.93 0.74 23.88
C ALA A 216 -2.68 1.33 25.28
N ILE A 217 -2.96 0.56 26.34
CA ILE A 217 -2.64 0.95 27.72
C ILE A 217 -1.12 1.06 27.92
N MET A 218 -0.32 0.13 27.40
CA MET A 218 1.14 0.23 27.49
C MET A 218 1.68 1.49 26.78
N VAL A 219 1.14 1.85 25.61
CA VAL A 219 1.49 3.10 24.93
C VAL A 219 1.11 4.31 25.80
N ALA A 220 -0.07 4.28 26.44
CA ALA A 220 -0.51 5.34 27.35
C ALA A 220 0.42 5.50 28.56
N VAL A 221 0.76 4.39 29.22
CA VAL A 221 1.66 4.38 30.39
C VAL A 221 3.05 4.86 29.99
N GLY A 222 3.60 4.33 28.89
CA GLY A 222 4.87 4.80 28.35
C GLY A 222 4.86 6.29 28.05
N ALA A 223 3.74 6.80 27.52
CA ALA A 223 3.59 8.22 27.25
C ALA A 223 3.62 9.09 28.51
N VAL A 224 2.88 8.68 29.55
CA VAL A 224 2.87 9.38 30.83
C VAL A 224 4.25 9.38 31.49
N LEU A 225 4.97 8.25 31.44
CA LEU A 225 6.31 8.13 32.03
C LEU A 225 7.30 9.09 31.37
N VAL A 226 7.31 9.14 30.03
CA VAL A 226 8.20 10.03 29.27
C VAL A 226 7.89 11.50 29.50
N VAL A 227 6.60 11.87 29.58
CA VAL A 227 6.22 13.27 29.80
C VAL A 227 6.52 13.73 31.23
N ARG A 228 6.67 12.81 32.19
CA ARG A 228 6.94 13.10 33.61
C ARG A 228 8.40 12.91 34.04
N SER A 229 9.27 12.42 33.15
CA SER A 229 10.72 12.30 33.39
C SER A 229 11.43 13.64 33.16
#